data_AF-A0A8J7GLE6-F1
#
_entry.id   AF-A0A8J7GLE6-F1
#
_cell.length_a   1.000
_cell.length_b   1.000
_cell.length_c   1.000
_cell.angle_alpha   90.00
_cell.angle_beta   90.00
_cell.angle_gamma   90.00
#
_symmetry.space_group_name_H-M   'P 1'
#
loop_
_entity.id
_entity.type
_entity.pdbx_description
1 polymer ?
#
loop_
_entity_poly.entity_id
_entity_poly.type
_entity_poly.pdbx_seq_one_letter_code
_entity_poly.pdbx_strand_id
1 'polypeptide(L)'
;MTYYSIPNVIVFSNTKVVPITKGSDEIVGHLTRPKQTPFERHASFRFERFDQTVARTIGILENGWKRLWITEYGIQTAKQQVYLKEKAGHHLLYFCIEGRLGSDTIQISENWSGQLDVTFNQTKIAYIELSHNKQHIIFHFHQLINENHPFFAFILCAPYFYRIYKKEHDFMEEWVEEITSS
;
A
#
# COMPACT_ATOMS: atom_id res chain seq x y z
N MET A 1 18.50 9.75 4.52
CA MET A 1 17.16 9.14 4.46
C MET A 1 16.25 9.90 5.41
N THR A 2 14.95 9.97 5.09
CA THR A 2 13.91 10.59 5.92
C THR A 2 13.03 9.49 6.47
N TYR A 3 12.75 9.55 7.76
CA TYR A 3 11.99 8.52 8.47
C TYR A 3 10.55 8.98 8.68
N TYR A 4 9.62 8.08 8.40
CA TYR A 4 8.21 8.25 8.74
C TYR A 4 7.72 7.03 9.51
N SER A 5 6.69 7.22 10.31
CA SER A 5 6.02 6.13 11.00
C SER A 5 4.53 6.33 11.02
N ILE A 6 3.81 5.20 11.04
CA ILE A 6 2.38 5.16 11.31
C ILE A 6 2.12 4.11 12.39
N PRO A 7 1.13 4.32 13.28
CA PRO A 7 0.66 3.28 14.17
C PRO A 7 0.36 1.98 13.44
N ASN A 8 0.87 0.86 13.96
CA ASN A 8 0.64 -0.47 13.43
C ASN A 8 -0.77 -0.93 13.77
N VAL A 9 -1.72 -0.52 12.94
CA VAL A 9 -3.13 -0.85 13.12
C VAL A 9 -3.48 -2.13 12.38
N ILE A 10 -3.75 -3.20 13.12
CA ILE A 10 -4.19 -4.49 12.56
C ILE A 10 -5.62 -4.37 11.98
N VAL A 11 -6.52 -3.68 12.69
CA VAL A 11 -7.91 -3.44 12.25
C VAL A 11 -8.12 -1.95 11.99
N PHE A 12 -8.08 -1.57 10.73
CA PHE A 12 -8.25 -0.18 10.31
C PHE A 12 -9.73 0.10 10.00
N SER A 13 -10.52 0.59 10.96
CA SER A 13 -11.94 0.91 10.71
C SER A 13 -12.10 2.24 9.95
N ASN A 14 -13.28 2.48 9.37
CA ASN A 14 -13.58 3.72 8.63
C ASN A 14 -13.60 4.97 9.53
N THR A 15 -13.76 4.80 10.84
CA THR A 15 -13.76 5.88 11.84
C THR A 15 -12.36 6.21 12.37
N LYS A 16 -11.36 5.41 12.00
CA LYS A 16 -10.01 5.54 12.55
C LYS A 16 -9.17 6.48 11.68
N VAL A 17 -8.59 7.47 12.33
CA VAL A 17 -7.57 8.35 11.76
C VAL A 17 -6.21 7.84 12.23
N VAL A 18 -5.31 7.58 11.29
CA VAL A 18 -3.94 7.14 11.57
C VAL A 18 -2.98 8.30 11.27
N PRO A 19 -2.34 8.89 12.29
CA PRO A 19 -1.38 9.96 12.07
C PRO A 19 -0.13 9.42 11.37
N ILE A 20 0.48 10.26 10.55
CA ILE A 20 1.77 10.01 9.90
C ILE A 20 2.78 10.94 10.57
N THR A 21 3.74 10.34 11.27
CA THR A 21 4.78 11.07 11.99
C THR A 21 6.07 11.02 11.20
N LYS A 22 6.72 12.17 10.99
CA LYS A 22 8.04 12.33 10.40
C LYS A 22 9.06 12.59 11.49
N GLY A 23 10.20 11.90 11.44
CA GLY A 23 11.20 11.99 12.50
C GLY A 23 10.63 11.52 13.85
N SER A 24 10.90 12.28 14.92
CA SER A 24 10.49 11.94 16.29
C SER A 24 9.02 12.26 16.61
N ASP A 25 8.46 13.33 16.05
CA ASP A 25 7.24 13.94 16.59
C ASP A 25 6.45 14.81 15.61
N GLU A 26 6.98 15.13 14.42
CA GLU A 26 6.28 15.99 13.46
C GLU A 26 5.14 15.24 12.78
N ILE A 27 3.88 15.59 13.07
CA ILE A 27 2.73 15.04 12.34
C ILE A 27 2.59 15.77 11.01
N VAL A 28 2.81 15.06 9.91
CA VAL A 28 2.76 15.64 8.56
C VAL A 28 1.42 15.43 7.87
N GLY A 29 0.55 14.59 8.42
CA GLY A 29 -0.77 14.29 7.89
C GLY A 29 -1.37 13.04 8.51
N HIS A 30 -2.40 12.50 7.87
CA HIS A 30 -3.08 11.31 8.34
C HIS A 30 -3.61 10.43 7.21
N LEU A 31 -3.85 9.16 7.55
CA LEU A 31 -4.59 8.19 6.77
C LEU A 31 -5.99 7.99 7.37
N THR A 32 -6.99 7.90 6.50
CA THR A 32 -8.34 7.41 6.81
C THR A 32 -8.73 6.29 5.86
N ARG A 33 -9.81 5.56 6.16
CA ARG A 33 -10.35 4.48 5.32
C ARG A 33 -11.74 4.85 4.79
N PRO A 34 -11.86 5.72 3.77
CA PRO A 34 -13.16 6.07 3.22
C PRO A 34 -13.79 4.88 2.50
N LYS A 35 -15.12 4.86 2.41
CA LYS A 35 -15.81 4.05 1.41
C LYS A 35 -15.95 4.92 0.16
N GLN A 36 -15.20 4.62 -0.88
CA GLN A 36 -15.15 5.45 -2.08
C GLN A 36 -15.08 4.56 -3.33
N THR A 37 -16.03 4.70 -4.24
CA THR A 37 -15.97 4.08 -5.56
C THR A 37 -14.87 4.77 -6.40
N PRO A 38 -14.14 4.03 -7.27
CA PRO A 38 -14.35 2.63 -7.68
C PRO A 38 -13.55 1.60 -6.87
N PHE A 39 -13.14 1.93 -5.63
CA PHE A 39 -12.32 1.03 -4.83
C PHE A 39 -13.16 0.00 -4.07
N GLU A 40 -12.60 -1.19 -3.88
CA GLU A 40 -13.23 -2.23 -3.12
C GLU A 40 -13.56 -1.78 -1.69
N ARG A 41 -14.68 -2.29 -1.19
CA ARG A 41 -15.08 -2.09 0.19
C ARG A 41 -13.96 -2.60 1.10
N HIS A 42 -13.47 -1.73 1.98
CA HIS A 42 -12.37 -1.99 2.89
C HIS A 42 -10.95 -1.99 2.25
N ALA A 43 -10.77 -1.80 0.95
CA ALA A 43 -9.42 -1.68 0.39
C ALA A 43 -9.08 -0.26 -0.07
N SER A 44 -9.76 0.76 0.46
CA SER A 44 -9.55 2.17 0.14
C SER A 44 -9.02 2.94 1.34
N PHE A 45 -8.03 3.77 1.07
CA PHE A 45 -7.30 4.60 2.03
C PHE A 45 -7.24 6.02 1.48
N ARG A 46 -7.27 7.02 2.35
CA ARG A 46 -7.11 8.41 1.96
C ARG A 46 -6.05 9.06 2.81
N PHE A 47 -5.02 9.56 2.13
CA PHE A 47 -4.00 10.42 2.70
C PHE A 47 -4.44 11.87 2.58
N GLU A 48 -4.33 12.61 3.68
CA GLU A 48 -4.46 14.06 3.71
C GLU A 48 -3.27 14.64 4.46
N ARG A 49 -2.60 15.62 3.84
CA ARG A 49 -1.52 16.37 4.50
C ARG A 49 -2.10 17.28 5.58
N PHE A 50 -1.33 17.55 6.62
CA PHE A 50 -1.77 18.37 7.76
C PHE A 50 -2.29 19.75 7.35
N ASP A 51 -1.65 20.39 6.36
CA ASP A 51 -2.06 21.68 5.82
C ASP A 51 -3.18 21.62 4.76
N GLN A 52 -3.73 20.42 4.52
CA GLN A 52 -4.84 20.14 3.60
C GLN A 52 -4.60 20.47 2.11
N THR A 53 -3.38 20.85 1.74
CA THR A 53 -3.04 21.19 0.34
C THR A 53 -2.92 19.95 -0.55
N VAL A 54 -2.76 18.76 0.05
CA VAL A 54 -2.60 17.48 -0.65
C VAL A 54 -3.59 16.48 -0.07
N ALA A 55 -4.45 15.94 -0.94
CA ALA A 55 -5.32 14.82 -0.62
C ALA A 55 -5.28 13.78 -1.77
N ARG A 56 -5.12 12.50 -1.41
CA ARG A 56 -5.07 11.39 -2.36
C ARG A 56 -5.83 10.20 -1.80
N THR A 57 -6.74 9.65 -2.58
CA THR A 57 -7.39 8.36 -2.27
C THR A 57 -6.65 7.26 -3.03
N ILE A 58 -6.33 6.17 -2.36
CA ILE A 58 -5.62 5.03 -2.90
C ILE A 58 -6.41 3.78 -2.53
N GLY A 59 -6.56 2.83 -3.44
CA GLY A 59 -7.14 1.56 -3.08
C GLY A 59 -7.03 0.49 -4.14
N ILE A 60 -7.46 -0.71 -3.78
CA ILE A 60 -7.66 -1.82 -4.73
C ILE A 60 -8.94 -1.52 -5.52
N LEU A 61 -8.88 -1.62 -6.84
CA LEU A 61 -10.04 -1.41 -7.72
C LEU A 61 -11.02 -2.58 -7.59
N GLU A 62 -12.31 -2.26 -7.58
CA GLU A 62 -13.36 -3.26 -7.57
C GLU A 62 -13.51 -3.90 -8.95
N ASN A 63 -12.88 -5.08 -9.12
CA ASN A 63 -12.76 -5.77 -10.41
C ASN A 63 -13.44 -7.16 -10.46
N GLY A 64 -14.19 -7.54 -9.41
CA GLY A 64 -14.89 -8.81 -9.33
C GLY A 64 -13.97 -10.03 -9.51
N TRP A 65 -14.39 -11.03 -10.28
CA TRP A 65 -13.63 -12.27 -10.51
C TRP A 65 -12.30 -12.09 -11.23
N LYS A 66 -12.09 -10.98 -11.94
CA LYS A 66 -10.78 -10.66 -12.57
C LYS A 66 -9.68 -10.46 -11.53
N ARG A 67 -10.04 -10.15 -10.29
CA ARG A 67 -9.11 -10.03 -9.16
C ARG A 67 -8.33 -11.32 -8.88
N LEU A 68 -8.94 -12.48 -9.13
CA LEU A 68 -8.27 -13.78 -8.94
C LEU A 68 -7.07 -13.97 -9.87
N TRP A 69 -6.94 -13.14 -10.91
CA TRP A 69 -5.87 -13.22 -11.91
C TRP A 69 -4.85 -12.08 -11.75
N ILE A 70 -5.33 -10.85 -11.50
CA ILE A 70 -4.51 -9.65 -11.37
C ILE A 70 -5.22 -8.68 -10.42
N THR A 71 -4.56 -8.30 -9.31
CA THR A 71 -5.02 -7.18 -8.49
C THR A 71 -4.62 -5.86 -9.12
N GLU A 72 -5.58 -4.94 -9.25
CA GLU A 72 -5.33 -3.58 -9.74
C GLU A 72 -5.53 -2.57 -8.60
N TYR A 73 -4.71 -1.54 -8.58
CA TYR A 73 -4.77 -0.45 -7.61
C TYR A 73 -5.00 0.85 -8.35
N GLY A 74 -5.68 1.79 -7.69
CA GLY A 74 -5.83 3.15 -8.21
C GLY A 74 -5.32 4.19 -7.23
N ILE A 75 -4.76 5.28 -7.77
CA ILE A 75 -4.49 6.53 -7.06
C ILE A 75 -5.42 7.58 -7.66
N GLN A 76 -6.36 8.07 -6.86
CA GLN A 76 -7.26 9.15 -7.21
C GLN A 76 -6.83 10.44 -6.52
N THR A 77 -6.72 11.50 -7.31
CA THR A 77 -6.46 12.87 -6.85
C THR A 77 -7.60 13.77 -7.33
N ALA A 78 -7.60 15.05 -6.93
CA ALA A 78 -8.57 16.01 -7.45
C ALA A 78 -8.52 16.20 -8.99
N LYS A 79 -7.40 15.87 -9.64
CA LYS A 79 -7.16 16.16 -11.06
C LYS A 79 -6.97 14.94 -11.96
N GLN A 80 -6.65 13.78 -11.38
CA GLN A 80 -6.27 12.58 -12.14
C GLN A 80 -6.54 11.29 -11.36
N GLN A 81 -6.76 10.21 -12.12
CA GLN A 81 -6.80 8.84 -11.64
C GLN A 81 -5.70 8.04 -12.35
N VAL A 82 -4.87 7.34 -11.56
CA VAL A 82 -3.74 6.53 -12.04
C VAL A 82 -4.02 5.09 -11.66
N TYR A 83 -3.76 4.15 -12.55
CA TYR A 83 -3.94 2.72 -12.32
C TYR A 83 -2.60 1.99 -12.27
N LEU A 84 -2.42 1.14 -11.26
CA LEU A 84 -1.25 0.29 -11.01
C LEU A 84 -1.74 -1.16 -10.96
N LYS A 85 -0.88 -2.15 -11.20
CA LYS A 85 -1.30 -3.55 -11.24
C LYS A 85 -0.24 -4.49 -10.70
N GLU A 86 -0.66 -5.61 -10.13
CA GLU A 86 0.27 -6.68 -9.80
C GLU A 86 0.92 -7.23 -11.07
N LYS A 87 2.15 -7.72 -10.90
CA LYS A 87 2.86 -8.42 -11.97
C LYS A 87 2.19 -9.78 -12.20
N ALA A 88 1.72 -10.01 -13.42
CA ALA A 88 1.11 -11.28 -13.81
C ALA A 88 2.08 -12.46 -13.52
N GLY A 89 1.54 -13.56 -12.98
CA GLY A 89 2.27 -14.80 -12.72
C GLY A 89 3.15 -14.83 -11.46
N HIS A 90 3.33 -13.72 -10.74
CA HIS A 90 4.15 -13.68 -9.52
C HIS A 90 3.35 -13.50 -8.23
N HIS A 91 2.11 -13.03 -8.33
CA HIS A 91 1.25 -12.78 -7.16
C HIS A 91 1.00 -14.06 -6.33
N LEU A 92 1.01 -15.25 -6.92
CA LEU A 92 0.83 -16.49 -6.17
C LEU A 92 2.02 -16.87 -5.26
N LEU A 93 3.21 -16.33 -5.51
CA LEU A 93 4.44 -16.76 -4.82
C LEU A 93 4.97 -15.73 -3.83
N TYR A 94 4.82 -14.44 -4.12
CA TYR A 94 5.24 -13.35 -3.24
C TYR A 94 4.56 -12.04 -3.61
N PHE A 95 4.46 -11.12 -2.66
CA PHE A 95 3.83 -9.82 -2.89
C PHE A 95 4.69 -8.92 -3.79
N CYS A 96 4.14 -8.50 -4.94
CA CYS A 96 4.80 -7.60 -5.87
C CYS A 96 3.79 -6.73 -6.65
N ILE A 97 3.82 -5.43 -6.38
CA ILE A 97 3.03 -4.43 -7.12
C ILE A 97 3.94 -3.66 -8.07
N GLU A 98 3.53 -3.55 -9.33
CA GLU A 98 4.19 -2.69 -10.32
C GLU A 98 3.23 -1.59 -10.79
N GLY A 99 3.76 -0.41 -11.03
CA GLY A 99 2.97 0.77 -11.31
C GLY A 99 3.65 1.69 -12.29
N ARG A 100 2.87 2.38 -13.12
CA ARG A 100 3.39 3.41 -14.03
C ARG A 100 2.58 4.69 -13.92
N LEU A 101 3.26 5.83 -13.93
CA LEU A 101 2.66 7.16 -14.04
C LEU A 101 3.43 7.95 -15.09
N GLY A 102 2.84 8.11 -16.28
CA GLY A 102 3.59 8.63 -17.43
C GLY A 102 4.76 7.71 -17.78
N SER A 103 5.98 8.25 -17.83
CA SER A 103 7.22 7.49 -18.03
C SER A 103 7.78 6.86 -16.75
N ASP A 104 7.29 7.27 -15.59
CA ASP A 104 7.81 6.82 -14.32
C ASP A 104 7.25 5.47 -13.94
N THR A 105 8.12 4.62 -13.38
CA THR A 105 7.79 3.28 -12.92
C THR A 105 8.04 3.16 -11.42
N ILE A 106 7.13 2.52 -10.71
CA ILE A 106 7.28 2.16 -9.30
C ILE A 106 7.09 0.66 -9.14
N GLN A 107 7.87 0.04 -8.27
CA GLN A 107 7.67 -1.33 -7.86
C GLN A 107 7.77 -1.41 -6.34
N ILE A 108 6.83 -2.14 -5.73
CA ILE A 108 6.85 -2.48 -4.31
C ILE A 108 6.86 -3.99 -4.22
N SER A 109 7.87 -4.57 -3.56
CA SER A 109 7.99 -6.02 -3.45
C SER A 109 8.42 -6.45 -2.06
N GLU A 110 7.88 -7.58 -1.62
CA GLU A 110 8.37 -8.32 -0.45
C GLU A 110 9.81 -8.78 -0.71
N ASN A 111 10.69 -8.55 0.27
CA ASN A 111 12.06 -9.04 0.26
C ASN A 111 12.20 -10.31 1.11
N TRP A 112 13.37 -10.96 1.08
CA TRP A 112 13.65 -12.20 1.81
C TRP A 112 13.47 -12.12 3.33
N SER A 113 13.42 -10.92 3.91
CA SER A 113 13.17 -10.70 5.34
C SER A 113 11.69 -10.42 5.68
N GLY A 114 10.78 -10.57 4.71
CA GLY A 114 9.35 -10.28 4.88
C GLY A 114 9.02 -8.80 5.02
N GLN A 115 9.96 -7.93 4.62
CA GLN A 115 9.84 -6.47 4.64
C GLN A 115 9.57 -5.99 3.21
N LEU A 116 9.22 -4.72 3.00
CA LEU A 116 8.94 -4.21 1.65
C LEU A 116 10.04 -3.29 1.14
N ASP A 117 10.50 -3.57 -0.07
CA ASP A 117 11.39 -2.68 -0.83
C ASP A 117 10.57 -1.90 -1.86
N VAL A 118 10.86 -0.61 -1.99
CA VAL A 118 10.25 0.24 -3.03
C VAL A 118 11.33 0.74 -3.96
N THR A 119 11.15 0.49 -5.25
CA THR A 119 11.99 1.03 -6.31
C THR A 119 11.20 1.97 -7.21
N PHE A 120 11.86 3.02 -7.67
CA PHE A 120 11.34 3.99 -8.63
C PHE A 120 12.34 4.14 -9.75
N ASN A 121 11.93 3.89 -10.99
CA ASN A 121 12.83 3.83 -12.15
C ASN A 121 14.09 2.99 -11.86
N GLN A 122 13.88 1.78 -11.33
CA GLN A 122 14.93 0.81 -10.95
C GLN A 122 15.85 1.23 -9.80
N THR A 123 15.62 2.40 -9.18
CA THR A 123 16.39 2.87 -8.03
C THR A 123 15.63 2.64 -6.74
N LYS A 124 16.24 2.04 -5.71
CA LYS A 124 15.61 1.85 -4.40
C LYS A 124 15.37 3.22 -3.73
N ILE A 125 14.11 3.57 -3.54
CA ILE A 125 13.68 4.86 -2.98
C ILE A 125 13.00 4.76 -1.62
N ALA A 126 12.54 3.58 -1.23
CA ALA A 126 12.06 3.37 0.12
C ALA A 126 12.26 1.94 0.60
N TYR A 127 12.25 1.79 1.92
CA TYR A 127 12.23 0.52 2.63
C TYR A 127 11.20 0.60 3.76
N ILE A 128 10.38 -0.43 3.90
CA ILE A 128 9.26 -0.46 4.85
C ILE A 128 9.44 -1.61 5.83
N GLU A 129 9.55 -1.27 7.11
CA GLU A 129 9.67 -2.24 8.18
C GLU A 129 8.30 -2.71 8.67
N LEU A 130 7.92 -3.90 8.23
CA LEU A 130 6.78 -4.67 8.68
C LEU A 130 7.23 -5.59 9.84
N SER A 131 7.13 -5.13 11.07
CA SER A 131 7.33 -6.01 12.23
C SER A 131 6.02 -6.18 13.00
N HIS A 132 5.58 -7.44 13.14
CA HIS A 132 4.35 -7.79 13.84
C HIS A 132 4.34 -7.32 15.30
N ASN A 133 5.51 -7.27 15.94
CA ASN A 133 5.64 -6.91 17.35
C ASN A 133 5.87 -5.41 17.59
N LYS A 134 6.06 -4.61 16.52
CA LYS A 134 6.23 -3.16 16.66
C LYS A 134 4.87 -2.48 16.72
N GLN A 135 4.76 -1.51 17.64
CA GLN A 135 3.61 -0.61 17.74
C GLN A 135 3.45 0.29 16.50
N HIS A 136 4.51 0.44 15.70
CA HIS A 136 4.57 1.32 14.54
C HIS A 136 5.17 0.59 13.34
N ILE A 137 4.69 0.93 12.15
CA ILE A 137 5.31 0.59 10.87
C ILE A 137 6.26 1.75 10.54
N ILE A 138 7.51 1.44 10.19
CA ILE A 138 8.56 2.43 9.93
C ILE A 138 8.84 2.46 8.43
N PHE A 139 8.90 3.65 7.86
CA PHE A 139 9.23 3.90 6.46
C PHE A 139 10.52 4.69 6.37
N HIS A 140 11.46 4.17 5.59
CA HIS A 140 12.73 4.80 5.28
C HIS A 140 12.66 5.33 3.86
N PHE A 141 12.44 6.62 3.69
CA PHE A 141 12.37 7.24 2.37
C PHE A 141 13.71 7.85 1.96
N HIS A 142 14.04 7.71 0.69
CA HIS A 142 15.05 8.54 0.04
C HIS A 142 14.57 9.99 0.00
N GLN A 143 15.49 10.97 0.06
CA GLN A 143 15.16 12.41 0.14
C GLN A 143 14.34 12.93 -1.05
N LEU A 144 14.36 12.21 -2.17
CA LEU A 144 13.58 12.53 -3.37
C LEU A 144 12.06 12.30 -3.18
N ILE A 145 11.67 11.53 -2.17
CA ILE A 145 10.28 11.19 -1.89
C ILE A 145 9.87 11.90 -0.60
N ASN A 146 8.96 12.85 -0.73
CA ASN A 146 8.35 13.59 0.38
C ASN A 146 6.82 13.57 0.24
N GLU A 147 6.13 14.28 1.12
CA GLU A 147 4.66 14.28 1.24
C GLU A 147 3.96 14.79 -0.05
N ASN A 148 4.66 15.59 -0.86
CA ASN A 148 4.18 16.07 -2.15
C ASN A 148 4.32 15.05 -3.27
N HIS A 149 5.21 14.06 -3.13
CA HIS A 149 5.49 13.11 -4.21
C HIS A 149 4.25 12.28 -4.57
N PRO A 150 3.93 12.04 -5.86
CA PRO A 150 2.71 11.34 -6.27
C PRO A 150 2.55 9.95 -5.64
N PHE A 151 3.66 9.23 -5.47
CA PHE A 151 3.68 7.88 -4.91
C PHE A 151 3.79 7.81 -3.38
N PHE A 152 3.98 8.93 -2.67
CA PHE A 152 4.15 8.92 -1.21
C PHE A 152 2.99 8.22 -0.50
N ALA A 153 1.76 8.63 -0.82
CA ALA A 153 0.56 8.06 -0.22
C ALA A 153 0.34 6.60 -0.62
N PHE A 154 0.72 6.22 -1.84
CA PHE A 154 0.67 4.83 -2.30
C PHE A 154 1.60 3.93 -1.47
N ILE A 155 2.83 4.40 -1.24
CA ILE A 155 3.84 3.68 -0.44
C ILE A 155 3.37 3.54 1.01
N LEU A 156 2.76 4.57 1.60
CA LEU A 156 2.17 4.49 2.94
C LEU A 156 1.06 3.42 3.06
N CYS A 157 0.34 3.15 1.97
CA CYS A 157 -0.74 2.16 1.95
C CYS A 157 -0.24 0.72 1.71
N ALA A 158 0.99 0.56 1.22
CA ALA A 158 1.56 -0.75 0.87
C ALA A 158 1.52 -1.79 2.00
N PRO A 159 1.77 -1.46 3.28
CA PRO A 159 1.63 -2.42 4.38
C PRO A 159 0.23 -3.02 4.51
N TYR A 160 -0.81 -2.25 4.19
CA TYR A 160 -2.18 -2.72 4.25
C TYR A 160 -2.53 -3.58 3.05
N PHE A 161 -2.05 -3.23 1.85
CA PHE A 161 -2.19 -4.08 0.67
C PHE A 161 -1.48 -5.42 0.85
N TYR A 162 -0.28 -5.41 1.44
CA TYR A 162 0.45 -6.62 1.79
C TYR A 162 -0.32 -7.52 2.77
N ARG A 163 -1.01 -6.94 3.76
CA ARG A 163 -1.86 -7.71 4.69
C ARG A 163 -3.09 -8.31 4.02
N ILE A 164 -3.72 -7.54 3.13
CA ILE A 164 -4.86 -8.03 2.34
C ILE A 164 -4.39 -9.23 1.51
N TYR A 165 -3.25 -9.07 0.82
CA TYR A 165 -2.60 -10.12 0.05
C TYR A 165 -2.32 -11.38 0.87
N LYS A 166 -1.63 -11.28 2.02
CA LYS A 166 -1.32 -12.45 2.86
C LYS A 166 -2.58 -13.16 3.32
N LYS A 167 -3.59 -12.41 3.79
CA LYS A 167 -4.86 -13.00 4.20
C LYS A 167 -5.58 -13.75 3.07
N GLU A 168 -5.51 -13.22 1.85
CA GLU A 168 -6.10 -13.86 0.67
C GLU A 168 -5.34 -15.10 0.23
N HIS A 169 -4.01 -15.05 0.33
CA HIS A 169 -3.15 -16.18 0.06
C HIS A 169 -3.39 -17.33 1.06
N ASP A 170 -3.40 -17.04 2.37
CA ASP A 170 -3.65 -18.04 3.41
C ASP A 170 -5.00 -18.75 3.19
N PHE A 171 -6.05 -17.98 2.86
CA PHE A 171 -7.38 -18.53 2.56
C PHE A 171 -7.38 -19.44 1.32
N MET A 172 -6.59 -19.11 0.29
CA MET A 172 -6.47 -19.91 -0.92
C MET A 172 -5.71 -21.22 -0.66
N GLU A 173 -4.66 -21.19 0.16
CA GLU A 173 -3.94 -22.41 0.56
C GLU A 173 -4.84 -23.37 1.33
N GLU A 174 -5.60 -22.89 2.32
CA GLU A 174 -6.59 -23.68 3.07
C GLU A 174 -7.61 -24.35 2.13
N TRP A 175 -8.12 -23.62 1.14
CA TRP A 175 -9.07 -24.14 0.15
C TRP A 175 -8.47 -25.24 -0.75
N VAL A 176 -7.22 -25.08 -1.19
CA VAL A 176 -6.54 -26.07 -2.03
C VAL A 176 -6.27 -27.35 -1.25
N GLU A 177 -5.88 -27.24 0.02
CA GLU A 177 -5.70 -28.41 0.90
C GLU A 177 -7.01 -29.18 1.08
N GLU A 178 -8.14 -28.49 1.28
CA GLU A 178 -9.46 -29.13 1.45
C GLU A 178 -9.89 -29.91 0.19
N ILE A 179 -9.68 -29.35 -1.01
CA ILE A 179 -10.06 -29.98 -2.29
C ILE A 179 -9.13 -31.15 -2.64
N THR A 180 -7.83 -31.05 -2.34
CA THR A 180 -6.85 -32.10 -2.69
C THR A 180 -6.78 -33.25 -1.68
N SER A 181 -7.33 -33.04 -0.48
CA SER A 181 -7.49 -34.08 0.56
C SER A 181 -8.82 -34.84 0.50
N SER A 182 -9.68 -34.50 -0.49
CA SER A 182 -11.00 -35.11 -0.75
C SER A 182 -10.95 -36.07 -1.94
#